data_AF-A0A5S9YHR8-F1
#
_entry.id   AF-A0A5S9YHR8-F1
#
_cell.length_a   1.000
_cell.length_b   1.000
_cell.length_c   1.000
_cell.angle_alpha   90.00
_cell.angle_beta   90.00
_cell.angle_gamma   90.00
#
_symmetry.space_group_name_H-M   'P 1'
#
loop_
_entity.id
_entity.type
_entity.pdbx_description
1 polymer ?
#
loop_
_entity_poly.entity_id
_entity_poly.type
_entity_poly.pdbx_seq_one_letter_code
_entity_poly.pdbx_strand_id
1 'polypeptide(L)'
;MGASDSTLLGSQENRGDVITTISHRSEIVDPILENLKALTVSRPILKSPPTESSLTDILVRKALSSSSSNTVDPQILVELFSIYREWQENKAQEITKRQEDIENKIEVADALATKLLQRFNHSVSAMRTTSQHLSQVHGLQVELGELKGRLTEVISNCDTLCKRINSEGPESLRSTVAPFSLGSPDSAFRVVQSLVTSKKPLF
;
A
#
# COMPACT_ATOMS: atom_id res chain seq x y z
N MET A 1 -41.00 -7.93 28.20
CA MET A 1 -40.42 -7.95 29.56
C MET A 1 -39.04 -8.58 29.43
N GLY A 2 -37.92 -7.99 29.83
CA GLY A 2 -37.64 -6.71 30.48
C GLY A 2 -36.16 -6.38 30.24
N ALA A 3 -35.86 -5.09 30.29
CA ALA A 3 -34.51 -4.55 30.24
C ALA A 3 -33.72 -4.95 31.50
N SER A 4 -32.40 -4.97 31.39
CA SER A 4 -31.54 -4.64 32.51
C SER A 4 -30.36 -3.82 31.99
N ASP A 5 -30.47 -2.53 32.29
CA ASP A 5 -29.45 -1.50 32.23
C ASP A 5 -28.25 -1.83 33.14
N SER A 6 -27.12 -1.18 32.85
CA SER A 6 -26.05 -0.72 33.77
C SER A 6 -24.65 -1.13 33.27
N THR A 7 -23.62 -0.29 33.21
CA THR A 7 -23.44 1.16 33.43
C THR A 7 -22.14 1.50 32.71
N LEU A 8 -22.18 2.48 31.80
CA LEU A 8 -21.00 3.08 31.16
C LEU A 8 -20.33 4.04 32.16
N LEU A 9 -19.22 3.63 32.75
CA LEU A 9 -18.27 4.57 33.36
C LEU A 9 -16.84 4.15 33.05
N GLY A 10 -16.19 4.97 32.23
CA GLY A 10 -14.84 5.42 32.52
C GLY A 10 -13.72 4.72 31.76
N SER A 11 -13.21 5.48 30.78
CA SER A 11 -11.79 5.55 30.41
C SER A 11 -11.28 4.56 29.36
N GLN A 12 -11.32 5.06 28.11
CA GLN A 12 -10.13 5.22 27.27
C GLN A 12 -9.30 3.96 26.99
N GLU A 13 -9.63 3.29 25.90
CA GLU A 13 -8.73 3.01 24.77
C GLU A 13 -9.45 2.01 23.86
N ASN A 14 -10.14 2.50 22.84
CA ASN A 14 -10.41 1.65 21.69
C ASN A 14 -10.35 2.48 20.41
N ARG A 15 -9.29 2.20 19.64
CA ARG A 15 -9.12 2.61 18.24
C ARG A 15 -10.27 1.99 17.45
N GLY A 16 -11.26 2.80 17.12
CA GLY A 16 -12.26 2.52 16.11
C GLY A 16 -12.29 3.72 15.18
N ASP A 17 -12.10 3.47 13.89
CA ASP A 17 -12.12 4.45 12.82
C ASP A 17 -13.53 5.10 12.76
N VAL A 18 -13.71 6.22 13.45
CA VAL A 18 -14.94 7.00 13.42
C VAL A 18 -14.84 7.94 12.23
N ILE A 19 -15.59 7.65 11.18
CA ILE A 19 -15.81 8.58 10.07
C ILE A 19 -16.53 9.81 10.64
N THR A 20 -15.79 10.87 10.93
CA THR A 20 -16.34 12.19 11.23
C THR A 20 -16.84 12.82 9.94
N THR A 21 -18.14 12.71 9.67
CA THR A 21 -18.79 13.57 8.68
C THR A 21 -18.74 15.01 9.18
N ILE A 22 -18.04 15.87 8.44
CA ILE A 22 -17.87 17.29 8.72
C ILE A 22 -19.27 17.95 8.67
N SER A 23 -19.90 18.14 9.83
CA SER A 23 -21.25 18.74 9.94
C SER A 23 -21.24 20.27 9.84
N HIS A 24 -20.07 20.91 9.75
CA HIS A 24 -19.95 22.35 9.59
C HIS A 24 -19.62 22.70 8.14
N ARG A 25 -20.66 23.00 7.36
CA ARG A 25 -20.49 23.95 6.25
C ARG A 25 -20.09 25.27 6.90
N SER A 26 -18.83 25.65 6.71
CA SER A 26 -18.37 26.97 7.06
C SER A 26 -19.24 27.99 6.31
N GLU A 27 -19.94 28.86 7.05
CA GLU A 27 -20.60 30.07 6.53
C GLU A 27 -19.58 31.13 6.09
N ILE A 28 -18.45 30.70 5.53
CA ILE A 28 -17.58 31.59 4.79
C ILE A 28 -18.27 31.78 3.44
N VAL A 29 -19.11 32.81 3.39
CA VAL A 29 -19.62 33.37 2.15
C VAL A 29 -18.40 33.63 1.26
N ASP A 30 -18.37 32.98 0.11
CA ASP A 30 -17.29 33.14 -0.85
C ASP A 30 -17.08 34.64 -1.11
N PRO A 31 -15.88 35.20 -0.83
CA PRO A 31 -15.62 36.62 -0.98
C PRO A 31 -15.88 37.11 -2.41
N ILE A 32 -15.81 36.23 -3.40
CA ILE A 32 -16.18 36.55 -4.79
C ILE A 32 -17.69 36.77 -4.89
N LEU A 33 -18.49 35.95 -4.22
CA LEU A 33 -19.95 36.00 -4.21
C LEU A 33 -20.47 37.26 -3.48
N GLU A 34 -19.75 37.69 -2.44
CA GLU A 34 -20.02 38.95 -1.75
C GLU A 34 -19.67 40.17 -2.62
N ASN A 35 -18.52 40.13 -3.31
CA ASN A 35 -18.14 41.16 -4.28
C ASN A 35 -19.11 41.25 -5.46
N LEU A 36 -19.60 40.12 -5.97
CA LEU A 36 -20.61 40.08 -7.04
C LEU A 36 -21.95 40.67 -6.61
N LYS A 37 -22.35 40.47 -5.33
CA LYS A 37 -23.54 41.12 -4.76
C LYS A 37 -23.34 42.61 -4.51
N ALA A 38 -22.12 43.05 -4.22
CA ALA A 38 -21.77 44.45 -4.01
C ALA A 38 -21.62 45.24 -5.31
N LEU A 39 -21.50 44.57 -6.46
CA LEU A 39 -21.48 45.23 -7.78
C LEU A 39 -22.85 45.85 -8.08
N THR A 40 -22.90 47.17 -7.97
CA THR A 40 -24.05 47.95 -8.44
C THR A 40 -24.12 47.85 -9.95
N VAL A 41 -25.23 47.32 -10.48
CA VAL A 41 -25.50 47.28 -11.91
C VAL A 41 -25.43 48.72 -12.42
N SER A 42 -24.38 49.02 -13.18
CA SER A 42 -24.16 50.33 -13.76
C SER A 42 -25.36 50.65 -14.65
N ARG A 43 -25.79 51.92 -14.67
CA ARG A 43 -26.89 52.35 -15.54
C ARG A 43 -26.64 51.82 -16.95
N PRO A 44 -27.64 51.18 -17.59
CA PRO A 44 -27.46 50.61 -18.91
C PRO A 44 -26.93 51.70 -19.84
N ILE A 45 -25.84 51.39 -20.54
CA ILE A 45 -25.16 52.31 -21.47
C ILE A 45 -26.15 52.78 -22.55
N LEU A 46 -27.12 51.92 -22.88
CA LEU A 46 -28.21 52.21 -23.80
C LEU A 46 -29.46 52.64 -23.02
N LYS A 47 -29.84 53.90 -23.20
CA LYS A 47 -31.07 54.49 -22.63
C LYS A 47 -32.37 53.99 -23.28
N SER A 48 -32.26 53.19 -24.33
CA SER A 48 -33.39 52.56 -25.04
C SER A 48 -33.03 51.14 -25.47
N PRO A 49 -34.02 50.23 -25.59
CA PRO A 49 -33.79 48.90 -26.15
C PRO A 49 -33.21 49.01 -27.57
N PRO A 50 -32.24 48.17 -27.96
CA PRO A 50 -31.83 48.09 -29.35
C PRO A 50 -33.02 47.58 -30.18
N THR A 51 -33.44 48.35 -31.19
CA THR A 51 -34.47 47.95 -32.17
C THR A 51 -33.98 46.82 -33.10
N GLU A 52 -32.75 46.33 -32.91
CA GLU A 52 -32.01 45.50 -33.85
C GLU A 52 -31.75 44.12 -33.23
N SER A 53 -32.20 43.06 -33.91
CA SER A 53 -32.19 41.68 -33.42
C SER A 53 -30.85 40.96 -33.53
N SER A 54 -29.78 41.62 -33.99
CA SER A 54 -28.49 40.96 -34.26
C SER A 54 -27.26 41.84 -33.97
N LEU A 55 -26.29 41.29 -33.26
CA LEU A 55 -24.98 41.91 -32.97
C LEU A 55 -24.14 42.15 -34.23
N THR A 56 -24.33 41.34 -35.28
CA THR A 56 -23.61 41.53 -36.55
C THR A 56 -24.11 42.76 -37.31
N ASP A 57 -25.40 43.10 -37.24
CA ASP A 57 -25.95 44.30 -37.87
C ASP A 57 -25.45 45.60 -37.23
N ILE A 58 -25.13 45.55 -35.93
CA ILE A 58 -24.57 46.66 -35.16
C ILE A 58 -23.09 46.90 -35.52
N LEU A 59 -22.32 45.83 -35.77
CA LEU A 59 -20.90 45.93 -36.13
C LEU A 59 -20.68 46.35 -37.60
N VAL A 60 -21.57 45.94 -38.50
CA VAL A 60 -21.44 46.16 -39.96
C VAL A 60 -21.94 47.55 -40.39
N ARG A 61 -22.87 48.16 -39.65
CA ARG A 61 -23.31 49.54 -39.93
C ARG A 61 -22.27 50.55 -39.47
N LYS A 62 -21.29 50.74 -40.35
CA LYS A 62 -20.42 51.91 -40.49
C LYS A 62 -21.17 53.18 -40.06
N ALA A 63 -20.63 53.85 -39.04
CA ALA A 63 -21.08 55.14 -38.53
C ALA A 63 -21.21 56.16 -39.66
N LEU A 64 -22.42 56.32 -40.18
CA LEU A 64 -22.80 57.45 -41.00
C LEU A 64 -24.03 58.04 -40.34
N SER A 65 -23.87 59.25 -39.82
CA SER A 65 -24.94 60.15 -39.36
C SER A 65 -25.49 59.90 -37.95
N SER A 66 -24.75 60.32 -36.93
CA SER A 66 -25.31 60.98 -35.73
C SER A 66 -24.17 61.52 -34.86
N SER A 67 -24.12 62.84 -34.70
CA SER A 67 -23.09 63.55 -33.96
C SER A 67 -23.35 63.50 -32.45
N SER A 68 -22.60 62.67 -31.73
CA SER A 68 -22.16 62.95 -30.36
C SER A 68 -20.79 62.29 -30.15
N SER A 69 -19.77 63.14 -30.04
CA SER A 69 -18.33 62.86 -29.97
C SER A 69 -17.91 62.05 -28.74
N ASN A 70 -18.29 60.77 -28.67
CA ASN A 70 -17.71 59.80 -27.73
C ASN A 70 -16.99 58.67 -28.48
N THR A 71 -16.44 58.99 -29.66
CA THR A 71 -15.64 58.06 -30.45
C THR A 71 -14.35 57.80 -29.68
N VAL A 72 -14.23 56.61 -29.10
CA VAL A 72 -12.99 56.17 -28.42
C VAL A 72 -11.85 56.31 -29.41
N ASP A 73 -10.79 57.00 -29.01
CA ASP A 73 -9.61 57.21 -29.85
C ASP A 73 -9.06 55.83 -30.28
N PRO A 74 -9.01 55.53 -31.59
CA PRO A 74 -8.50 54.25 -32.08
C PRO A 74 -7.07 53.94 -31.60
N GLN A 75 -6.27 54.97 -31.30
CA GLN A 75 -4.92 54.78 -30.76
C GLN A 75 -4.95 54.18 -29.35
N ILE A 76 -5.85 54.66 -28.49
CA ILE A 76 -6.05 54.16 -27.12
C ILE A 76 -6.56 52.70 -27.16
N LEU A 77 -7.42 52.37 -28.12
CA LEU A 77 -7.88 51.00 -28.32
C LEU A 77 -6.73 50.05 -28.69
N VAL A 78 -5.86 50.45 -29.61
CA VAL A 78 -4.68 49.66 -30.00
C VAL A 78 -3.72 49.47 -28.83
N GLU A 79 -3.48 50.52 -28.04
CA GLU A 79 -2.64 50.46 -26.85
C GLU A 79 -3.24 49.51 -25.80
N LEU A 80 -4.55 49.61 -25.53
CA LEU A 80 -5.26 48.72 -24.61
C LEU A 80 -5.17 47.25 -25.05
N PHE A 81 -5.38 46.97 -26.34
CA PHE A 81 -5.22 45.61 -26.87
C PHE A 81 -3.78 45.11 -26.82
N SER A 82 -2.80 46.00 -26.93
CA SER A 82 -1.38 45.66 -26.81
C SER A 82 -1.04 45.28 -25.37
N ILE A 83 -1.45 46.10 -24.40
CA ILE A 83 -1.28 45.83 -22.96
C ILE A 83 -2.00 44.53 -22.57
N TYR A 84 -3.23 44.33 -23.06
CA TYR A 84 -3.98 43.10 -22.78
C TYR A 84 -3.31 41.86 -23.36
N ARG A 85 -2.78 41.95 -24.59
CA ARG A 85 -2.07 40.85 -25.25
C ARG A 85 -0.78 40.49 -24.50
N GLU A 86 -0.01 41.49 -24.09
CA GLU A 86 1.19 41.28 -23.27
C GLU A 86 0.84 40.62 -21.94
N TRP A 87 -0.21 41.09 -21.27
CA TRP A 87 -0.70 40.47 -20.04
C TRP A 87 -1.14 39.02 -20.25
N GLN A 88 -1.86 38.73 -21.34
CA GLN A 88 -2.26 37.36 -21.67
C GLN A 88 -1.06 36.44 -21.92
N GLU A 89 -0.07 36.91 -22.68
CA GLU A 89 1.14 36.15 -22.98
C GLU A 89 1.93 35.85 -21.70
N ASN A 90 2.11 36.86 -20.83
CA ASN A 90 2.77 36.68 -19.55
C ASN A 90 2.03 35.66 -18.66
N LYS A 91 0.69 35.70 -18.62
CA LYS A 91 -0.10 34.73 -17.87
C LYS A 91 -0.01 33.33 -18.45
N ALA A 92 0.01 33.18 -19.77
CA ALA A 92 0.22 31.90 -20.42
C ALA A 92 1.60 31.31 -20.04
N GLN A 93 2.66 32.11 -20.08
CA GLN A 93 4.00 31.69 -19.68
C GLN A 93 4.09 31.28 -18.21
N GLU A 94 3.47 32.05 -17.29
CA GLU A 94 3.41 31.67 -15.87
C GLU A 94 2.66 30.35 -15.65
N ILE A 95 1.59 30.08 -16.41
CA ILE A 95 0.84 28.83 -16.33
C ILE A 95 1.70 27.67 -16.83
N THR A 96 2.33 27.81 -18.00
CA THR A 96 3.20 26.79 -18.59
C THR A 96 4.34 26.42 -17.64
N LYS A 97 5.04 27.42 -17.08
CA LYS A 97 6.14 27.18 -16.13
C LYS A 97 5.68 26.43 -14.88
N ARG A 98 4.48 26.74 -14.38
CA ARG A 98 3.91 26.06 -13.21
C ARG A 98 3.46 24.63 -13.53
N GLN A 99 2.92 24.41 -14.72
CA GLN A 99 2.57 23.07 -15.19
C GLN A 99 3.82 22.19 -15.32
N GLU A 100 4.91 22.72 -15.87
CA GLU A 100 6.20 22.03 -15.95
C GLU A 100 6.77 21.67 -14.56
N ASP A 101 6.72 22.58 -13.57
CA ASP A 101 7.15 22.26 -12.20
C ASP A 101 6.30 21.15 -11.56
N ILE A 102 4.98 21.18 -11.80
CA ILE A 102 4.06 20.16 -11.29
C ILE A 102 4.33 18.80 -11.96
N GLU A 103 4.53 18.77 -13.27
CA GLU A 103 4.85 17.55 -14.01
C GLU A 103 6.15 16.91 -13.50
N ASN A 104 7.22 17.71 -13.36
CA ASN A 104 8.49 17.24 -12.78
C ASN A 104 8.31 16.65 -11.36
N LYS A 105 7.48 17.27 -10.52
CA LYS A 105 7.17 16.75 -9.17
C LYS A 105 6.39 15.44 -9.22
N ILE A 106 5.45 15.30 -10.16
CA ILE A 106 4.67 14.08 -10.34
C ILE A 106 5.60 12.95 -10.78
N GLU A 107 6.50 13.17 -11.73
CA GLU A 107 7.47 12.17 -12.18
C GLU A 107 8.37 11.68 -11.03
N VAL A 108 8.89 12.61 -10.23
CA VAL A 108 9.72 12.26 -9.06
C VAL A 108 8.91 11.48 -8.03
N ALA A 109 7.67 11.89 -7.76
CA ALA A 109 6.78 11.19 -6.83
C ALA A 109 6.47 9.76 -7.29
N ASP A 110 6.20 9.56 -8.58
CA ASP A 110 5.94 8.24 -9.17
C ASP A 110 7.17 7.32 -9.11
N ALA A 111 8.34 7.86 -9.45
CA ALA A 111 9.61 7.12 -9.34
C ALA A 111 9.91 6.71 -7.90
N LEU A 112 9.61 7.57 -6.93
CA LEU A 112 9.77 7.26 -5.50
C LEU A 112 8.74 6.23 -5.03
N ALA A 113 7.47 6.36 -5.43
CA ALA A 113 6.40 5.40 -5.09
C ALA A 113 6.74 4.00 -5.59
N THR A 114 7.21 3.89 -6.84
CA THR A 114 7.64 2.62 -7.43
C THR A 114 8.81 1.99 -6.68
N LYS A 115 9.83 2.78 -6.34
CA LYS A 115 10.98 2.31 -5.53
C LYS A 115 10.56 1.84 -4.14
N LEU A 116 9.63 2.56 -3.51
CA LEU A 116 9.11 2.22 -2.20
C LEU A 116 8.35 0.89 -2.24
N LEU A 117 7.48 0.70 -3.24
CA LEU A 117 6.75 -0.55 -3.46
C LEU A 117 7.72 -1.73 -3.69
N GLN A 118 8.76 -1.54 -4.50
CA GLN A 118 9.78 -2.56 -4.74
C GLN A 118 10.51 -2.96 -3.44
N ARG A 119 10.91 -1.99 -2.62
CA ARG A 119 11.55 -2.23 -1.31
C ARG A 119 10.62 -2.99 -0.36
N PHE A 120 9.34 -2.62 -0.31
CA PHE A 120 8.36 -3.33 0.52
C PHE A 120 8.17 -4.77 0.07
N ASN A 121 8.02 -5.01 -1.23
CA ASN A 121 7.87 -6.37 -1.76
C ASN A 121 9.10 -7.24 -1.47
N HIS A 122 10.30 -6.68 -1.60
CA HIS A 122 11.52 -7.39 -1.21
C HIS A 122 11.54 -7.72 0.29
N SER A 123 11.20 -6.75 1.15
CA SER A 123 11.12 -6.95 2.60
C SER A 123 10.11 -8.04 2.96
N VAL A 124 8.90 -8.00 2.38
CA VAL A 124 7.86 -9.02 2.60
C VAL A 124 8.33 -10.40 2.14
N SER A 125 9.03 -10.49 1.01
CA SER A 125 9.61 -11.75 0.54
C SER A 125 10.66 -12.27 1.52
N ALA A 126 11.59 -11.43 1.98
CA ALA A 126 12.61 -11.80 2.94
C ALA A 126 11.98 -12.26 4.28
N MET A 127 10.96 -11.56 4.77
CA MET A 127 10.21 -11.94 5.96
C MET A 127 9.52 -13.29 5.81
N ARG A 128 8.89 -13.58 4.65
CA ARG A 128 8.30 -14.90 4.38
C ARG A 128 9.37 -16.00 4.43
N THR A 129 10.51 -15.79 3.80
CA THR A 129 11.61 -16.76 3.82
C THR A 129 12.11 -17.01 5.25
N THR A 130 12.33 -15.95 6.03
CA THR A 130 12.73 -16.09 7.45
C THR A 130 11.66 -16.82 8.26
N SER A 131 10.38 -16.50 8.06
CA SER A 131 9.27 -17.20 8.73
C SER A 131 9.24 -18.69 8.39
N GLN A 132 9.46 -19.05 7.12
CA GLN A 132 9.56 -20.45 6.70
C GLN A 132 10.75 -21.16 7.37
N HIS A 133 11.93 -20.54 7.42
CA HIS A 133 13.08 -21.12 8.12
C HIS A 133 12.82 -21.31 9.62
N LEU A 134 12.20 -20.33 10.28
CA LEU A 134 11.83 -20.46 11.69
C LEU A 134 10.81 -21.58 11.93
N SER A 135 9.86 -21.77 11.01
CA SER A 135 8.91 -22.89 11.10
C SER A 135 9.61 -24.26 11.01
N GLN A 136 10.66 -24.38 10.19
CA GLN A 136 11.47 -25.59 10.09
C GLN A 136 12.30 -25.83 11.35
N VAL A 137 12.84 -24.77 11.97
CA VAL A 137 13.58 -24.85 13.24
C VAL A 137 12.70 -25.44 14.34
N HIS A 138 11.41 -25.08 14.38
CA HIS A 138 10.48 -25.67 15.35
C HIS A 138 10.35 -27.19 15.17
N GLY A 139 10.24 -27.68 13.92
CA GLY A 139 10.23 -29.12 13.63
C GLY A 139 11.48 -29.83 14.15
N LEU A 140 12.66 -29.28 13.84
CA LEU A 140 13.94 -29.83 14.32
C LEU A 140 14.05 -29.83 15.86
N GLN A 141 13.49 -28.82 16.52
CA GLN A 141 13.47 -28.76 17.99
C GLN A 141 12.65 -29.91 18.59
N VAL A 142 11.54 -30.29 17.96
CA VAL A 142 10.72 -31.43 18.39
C VAL A 142 11.48 -32.74 18.21
N GLU A 143 12.07 -32.97 17.03
CA GLU A 143 12.85 -34.18 16.74
C GLU A 143 14.04 -34.35 17.70
N LEU A 144 14.72 -33.24 18.02
CA LEU A 144 15.81 -33.24 19.01
C LEU A 144 15.30 -33.64 20.41
N GLY A 145 14.11 -33.17 20.79
CA GLY A 145 13.45 -33.53 22.04
C GLY A 145 13.11 -35.01 22.12
N GLU A 146 12.55 -35.58 21.06
CA GLU A 146 12.26 -37.02 20.96
C GLU A 146 13.54 -37.85 21.05
N LEU A 147 14.56 -37.50 20.27
CA LEU A 147 15.85 -38.20 20.26
C LEU A 147 16.51 -38.19 21.64
N LYS A 148 16.48 -37.04 22.34
CA LYS A 148 16.94 -36.92 23.72
C LYS A 148 16.16 -37.82 24.67
N GLY A 149 14.84 -37.93 24.49
CA GLY A 149 13.99 -38.85 25.26
C GLY A 149 14.43 -40.31 25.06
N ARG A 150 14.57 -40.75 23.81
CA ARG A 150 15.01 -42.12 23.46
C ARG A 150 16.41 -42.42 24.00
N LEU A 151 17.35 -41.48 23.89
CA LEU A 151 18.69 -41.63 24.45
C LEU A 151 18.64 -41.79 25.98
N THR A 152 17.82 -40.98 26.65
CA THR A 152 17.64 -41.06 28.11
C THR A 152 17.08 -42.42 28.53
N GLU A 153 16.12 -42.94 27.77
CA GLU A 153 15.56 -44.28 27.98
C GLU A 153 16.64 -45.37 27.79
N VAL A 154 17.44 -45.29 26.72
CA VAL A 154 18.54 -46.24 26.48
C VAL A 154 19.58 -46.20 27.60
N ILE A 155 19.98 -45.00 28.05
CA ILE A 155 20.90 -44.85 29.19
C ILE A 155 20.30 -45.44 30.46
N SER A 156 19.03 -45.16 30.75
CA SER A 156 18.34 -45.71 31.90
C SER A 156 18.26 -47.24 31.84
N ASN A 157 17.95 -47.80 30.67
CA ASN A 157 17.94 -49.24 30.43
C ASN A 157 19.34 -49.84 30.67
N CYS A 158 20.39 -49.25 30.12
CA CYS A 158 21.77 -49.64 30.39
C CYS A 158 22.12 -49.56 31.88
N ASP A 159 21.70 -48.53 32.60
CA ASP A 159 21.92 -48.41 34.05
C ASP A 159 21.17 -49.51 34.82
N THR A 160 19.93 -49.84 34.44
CA THR A 160 19.20 -50.96 35.05
C THR A 160 19.88 -52.29 34.76
N LEU A 161 20.42 -52.47 33.56
CA LEU A 161 21.17 -53.65 33.16
C LEU A 161 22.45 -53.78 33.98
N CYS A 162 23.24 -52.70 34.10
CA CYS A 162 24.44 -52.64 34.93
C CYS A 162 24.13 -52.97 36.40
N LYS A 163 23.04 -52.42 36.96
CA LYS A 163 22.59 -52.74 38.33
C LYS A 163 22.23 -54.22 38.47
N ARG A 164 21.50 -54.80 37.51
CA ARG A 164 21.13 -56.21 37.51
C ARG A 164 22.35 -57.13 37.44
N ILE A 165 23.31 -56.81 36.57
CA ILE A 165 24.57 -57.57 36.46
C ILE A 165 25.33 -57.53 37.79
N ASN A 166 25.39 -56.36 38.44
CA ASN A 166 26.06 -56.21 39.73
C ASN A 166 25.37 -56.97 40.87
N SER A 167 24.03 -57.11 40.84
CA SER A 167 23.27 -57.78 41.91
C SER A 167 23.09 -59.28 41.71
N GLU A 168 22.81 -59.73 40.49
CA GLU A 168 22.44 -61.12 40.16
C GLU A 168 23.54 -61.90 39.43
N GLY A 169 24.59 -61.19 38.97
CA GLY A 169 25.62 -61.75 38.10
C GLY A 169 25.19 -61.86 36.62
N PRO A 170 26.14 -62.05 35.69
CA PRO A 170 25.88 -62.08 34.26
C PRO A 170 25.07 -63.30 33.79
N GLU A 171 24.99 -64.35 34.60
CA GLU A 171 24.28 -65.60 34.26
C GLU A 171 22.75 -65.40 34.14
N SER A 172 22.17 -64.41 34.84
CA SER A 172 20.74 -64.04 34.74
C SER A 172 20.35 -63.58 33.32
N LEU A 173 21.30 -63.04 32.54
CA LEU A 173 21.06 -62.54 31.19
C LEU A 173 21.13 -63.61 30.09
N ARG A 174 21.71 -64.78 30.38
CA ARG A 174 21.84 -65.89 29.40
C ARG A 174 20.50 -66.44 28.93
N SER A 175 19.43 -66.27 29.71
CA SER A 175 18.07 -66.66 29.33
C SER A 175 17.36 -65.63 28.43
N THR A 176 17.79 -64.36 28.47
CA THR A 176 17.14 -63.24 27.76
C THR A 176 17.75 -62.96 26.40
N VAL A 177 19.02 -63.33 26.20
CA VAL A 177 19.69 -63.20 24.90
C VAL A 177 19.30 -64.39 24.02
N ALA A 178 18.40 -64.17 23.06
CA ALA A 178 18.34 -65.07 21.91
C ALA A 178 19.67 -64.94 21.15
N PRO A 179 20.38 -66.04 20.87
CA PRO A 179 21.63 -65.98 20.11
C PRO A 179 21.34 -65.35 18.76
N PHE A 180 22.08 -64.30 18.40
CA PHE A 180 22.04 -63.72 17.07
C PHE A 180 22.35 -64.83 16.06
N SER A 181 21.33 -65.35 15.39
CA SER A 181 21.55 -66.22 14.23
C SER A 181 22.06 -65.32 13.12
N LEU A 182 23.36 -65.44 12.81
CA LEU A 182 23.88 -64.98 11.53
C LEU A 182 23.07 -65.69 10.44
N GLY A 183 22.14 -64.97 9.80
CA GLY A 183 21.56 -65.42 8.54
C GLY A 183 22.70 -65.64 7.54
N SER A 184 22.61 -66.73 6.79
CA SER A 184 23.58 -67.11 5.75
C SER A 184 24.05 -65.89 4.94
N PRO A 185 25.36 -65.74 4.64
CA PRO A 185 25.92 -64.56 3.97
C PRO A 185 25.28 -64.21 2.61
N ASP A 186 24.47 -65.10 2.04
CA ASP A 186 23.72 -64.86 0.79
C ASP A 186 22.53 -63.90 0.94
N SER A 187 21.98 -63.68 2.14
CA SER A 187 20.84 -62.76 2.30
C SER A 187 21.26 -61.28 2.38
N ALA A 188 22.47 -61.00 2.84
CA ALA A 188 23.00 -59.63 2.96
C ALA A 188 23.34 -59.02 1.58
N PHE A 189 23.79 -59.85 0.63
CA PHE A 189 24.15 -59.40 -0.72
C PHE A 189 22.94 -58.90 -1.52
N ARG A 190 21.74 -59.49 -1.33
CA ARG A 190 20.52 -59.09 -2.06
C ARG A 190 20.00 -57.71 -1.67
N VAL A 191 20.15 -57.32 -0.39
CA VAL A 191 19.68 -56.00 0.10
C VAL A 191 20.53 -54.88 -0.49
N VAL A 192 21.86 -55.06 -0.52
CA VAL A 192 22.80 -54.09 -1.11
C VAL A 192 22.61 -53.97 -2.63
N GLN A 193 22.32 -55.08 -3.33
CA GLN A 193 22.12 -55.06 -4.78
C GLN A 193 20.79 -54.37 -5.21
N SER A 194 19.76 -54.39 -4.36
CA SER A 194 18.52 -53.63 -4.61
C SER A 194 18.70 -52.11 -4.42
N LEU A 195 19.57 -51.69 -3.51
CA LEU A 195 19.88 -50.28 -3.26
C LEU A 195 20.74 -49.65 -4.37
N VAL A 196 21.59 -50.45 -5.03
CA VAL A 196 22.43 -49.98 -6.15
C VAL A 196 21.64 -49.84 -7.46
N THR A 197 20.57 -50.61 -7.66
CA THR A 197 19.77 -50.58 -8.90
C THR A 197 18.64 -49.54 -8.88
N SER A 198 18.33 -48.93 -7.73
CA SER A 198 17.29 -47.89 -7.60
C SER A 198 17.79 -46.45 -7.77
N LYS A 199 18.98 -46.23 -8.36
CA LYS A 199 19.41 -44.90 -8.82
C LYS A 199 18.98 -44.70 -10.28
N LYS A 200 17.75 -44.22 -10.49
CA LYS A 200 17.36 -43.58 -11.76
C LYS A 200 18.08 -42.23 -11.86
N PRO A 201 18.76 -41.91 -12.98
CA PRO A 201 19.25 -40.56 -13.22
C PRO A 201 18.08 -39.65 -13.57
N LEU A 202 17.90 -38.56 -12.82
CA LEU A 202 17.08 -37.43 -13.24
C LEU A 202 17.88 -36.65 -14.29
N PHE A 203 17.42 -36.68 -15.54
CA PHE A 203 17.58 -35.55 -16.45
C PHE A 203 16.41 -34.61 -16.26
#